data_AF-A0A672K225-F1
#
_entry.id   AF-A0A672K225-F1
#
_cell.length_a   1.000
_cell.length_b   1.000
_cell.length_c   1.000
_cell.angle_alpha   90.00
_cell.angle_beta   90.00
_cell.angle_gamma   90.00
#
_symmetry.space_group_name_H-M   'P 1'
#
loop_
_entity.id
_entity.type
_entity.pdbx_description
1 polymer ?
#
loop_
_entity_poly.entity_id
_entity_poly.type
_entity_poly.pdbx_seq_one_letter_code
_entity_poly.pdbx_strand_id
1 'polypeptide(L)'
;LNTKEDTFKSFGSQRGFILTYCPSCSLQVQNVVDFEKLEEYTEAFQGHDVGYCCLGTTKAKAGAVCSDSAELAKAGGCSHFHLESSKGADKTSSFLYLKTKGQVEAEIEDLGFERFSIYRPAVLLVDREESRPAEWVAQKFLGAFSSVFPTMSIPITAVARAMVVNTLKDGEEKVEILENKAIYNLWKIGDKK
;
A
#
# COMPACT_ATOMS: atom_id res chain seq x y z
N LEU A 1 18.22 -10.35 -4.49
CA LEU A 1 16.92 -10.51 -3.80
C LEU A 1 17.14 -10.86 -2.32
N ASN A 2 18.00 -11.82 -1.97
CA ASN A 2 18.28 -12.18 -0.56
C ASN A 2 19.04 -11.14 0.29
N THR A 3 19.81 -10.21 -0.30
CA THR A 3 20.59 -9.24 0.50
C THR A 3 19.82 -8.02 0.97
N LYS A 4 18.58 -7.80 0.50
CA LYS A 4 17.76 -6.65 0.89
C LYS A 4 16.81 -6.94 2.06
N GLU A 5 16.46 -8.21 2.29
CA GLU A 5 15.63 -8.61 3.44
C GLU A 5 16.38 -8.49 4.77
N ASP A 6 17.70 -8.75 4.79
CA ASP A 6 18.50 -8.64 6.01
C ASP A 6 18.63 -7.17 6.49
N THR A 7 18.58 -6.21 5.57
CA THR A 7 18.54 -4.79 5.91
C THR A 7 17.24 -4.42 6.65
N PHE A 8 16.14 -5.13 6.41
CA PHE A 8 14.85 -4.87 7.05
C PHE A 8 14.84 -5.18 8.56
N LYS A 9 15.70 -6.10 9.02
CA LYS A 9 15.74 -6.58 10.41
C LYS A 9 16.62 -5.73 11.34
N SER A 10 17.52 -4.90 10.80
CA SER A 10 18.51 -4.16 11.60
C SER A 10 18.11 -2.72 11.98
N PHE A 11 17.09 -2.15 11.31
CA PHE A 11 16.70 -0.76 11.54
C PHE A 11 15.49 -0.66 12.47
N GLY A 12 15.65 0.07 13.57
CA GLY A 12 14.59 0.35 14.54
C GLY A 12 13.35 1.01 13.91
N SER A 13 12.25 1.03 14.67
CA SER A 13 10.86 1.33 14.28
C SER A 13 10.56 2.68 13.58
N GLN A 14 11.55 3.47 13.19
CA GLN A 14 11.40 4.85 12.68
C GLN A 14 12.02 5.11 11.31
N ARG A 15 12.82 4.17 10.76
CA ARG A 15 13.42 4.35 9.43
C ARG A 15 12.67 3.56 8.37
N GLY A 16 12.35 4.25 7.29
CA GLY A 16 11.69 3.72 6.11
C GLY A 16 12.59 3.71 4.89
N PHE A 17 12.10 3.12 3.81
CA PHE A 17 12.72 3.28 2.51
C PHE A 17 11.73 3.87 1.52
N ILE A 18 12.17 4.91 0.81
CA ILE A 18 11.51 5.35 -0.41
C ILE A 18 12.26 4.69 -1.56
N LEU A 19 11.53 3.96 -2.39
CA LEU A 19 12.05 3.35 -3.60
C LEU A 19 11.65 4.22 -4.78
N THR A 20 12.65 4.87 -5.38
CA THR A 20 12.48 5.64 -6.60
C THR A 20 12.92 4.79 -7.78
N TYR A 21 12.09 4.77 -8.83
CA TYR A 21 12.40 4.06 -10.06
C TYR A 21 12.44 5.03 -11.24
N CYS A 22 13.58 5.05 -11.93
CA CYS A 22 13.76 5.84 -13.14
C CYS A 22 13.78 4.91 -14.37
N PRO A 23 12.72 4.88 -15.20
CA PRO A 23 12.61 3.96 -16.33
C PRO A 23 13.68 4.20 -17.41
N SER A 24 14.19 5.43 -17.55
CA SER A 24 15.23 5.77 -18.54
C SER A 24 16.62 5.19 -18.21
N CYS A 25 16.87 4.84 -16.94
CA CYS A 25 18.18 4.34 -16.49
C CYS A 25 18.12 2.96 -15.83
N SER A 26 16.91 2.37 -15.66
CA SER A 26 16.70 1.12 -14.90
C SER A 26 17.31 1.15 -13.49
N LEU A 27 17.55 2.33 -12.95
CA LEU A 27 18.16 2.54 -11.64
C LEU A 27 17.05 2.50 -10.58
N GLN A 28 17.19 1.57 -9.64
CA GLN A 28 16.40 1.56 -8.41
C GLN A 28 17.21 2.23 -7.32
N VAL A 29 16.79 3.43 -6.92
CA VAL A 29 17.41 4.15 -5.79
C VAL A 29 16.60 3.84 -4.54
N GLN A 30 17.29 3.41 -3.49
CA GLN A 30 16.69 3.15 -2.19
C GLN A 30 17.19 4.22 -1.23
N ASN A 31 16.32 5.18 -0.93
CA ASN A 31 16.60 6.23 0.03
C ASN A 31 16.16 5.77 1.41
N VAL A 32 17.07 5.76 2.39
CA VAL A 32 16.72 5.53 3.78
C VAL A 32 16.22 6.85 4.34
N VAL A 33 14.96 6.90 4.76
CA VAL A 33 14.34 8.12 5.27
C VAL A 33 13.91 7.93 6.72
N ASP A 34 13.92 9.03 7.46
CA ASP A 34 13.30 9.10 8.77
C ASP A 34 11.86 9.55 8.60
N PHE A 35 10.91 8.69 8.97
CA PHE A 35 9.48 8.99 8.79
C PHE A 35 8.98 10.08 9.74
N GLU A 36 9.70 10.40 10.82
CA GLU A 36 9.32 11.52 11.70
C GLU A 36 9.82 12.88 11.18
N LYS A 37 10.62 12.87 10.12
CA LYS A 37 11.26 14.07 9.54
C LYS A 37 11.17 14.03 8.02
N LEU A 38 10.01 13.63 7.51
CA LEU A 38 9.76 13.43 6.08
C LEU A 38 10.00 14.71 5.27
N GLU A 39 9.76 15.89 5.87
CA GLU A 39 10.06 17.19 5.26
C GLU A 39 11.56 17.39 4.93
N GLU A 40 12.47 16.75 5.65
CA GLU A 40 13.92 16.82 5.37
C GLU A 40 14.28 16.07 4.07
N TYR A 41 13.38 15.24 3.55
CA TYR A 41 13.59 14.39 2.38
C TYR A 41 12.70 14.78 1.18
N THR A 42 12.21 16.02 1.14
CA THR A 42 11.37 16.54 0.03
C THR A 42 11.96 16.28 -1.36
N GLU A 43 13.28 16.36 -1.51
CA GLU A 43 13.99 16.07 -2.78
C GLU A 43 13.73 14.64 -3.29
N ALA A 44 13.53 13.68 -2.39
CA ALA A 44 13.26 12.28 -2.76
C ALA A 44 11.85 12.07 -3.36
N PHE A 45 10.99 13.09 -3.30
CA PHE A 45 9.63 13.06 -3.85
C PHE A 45 9.47 13.89 -5.13
N GLN A 46 10.50 14.63 -5.54
CA GLN A 46 10.44 15.55 -6.67
C GLN A 46 10.59 14.83 -8.02
N GLY A 47 9.76 15.23 -9.00
CA GLY A 47 9.90 14.77 -10.40
C GLY A 47 9.49 13.32 -10.63
N HIS A 48 8.55 12.81 -9.82
CA HIS A 48 7.98 11.47 -9.99
C HIS A 48 6.54 11.56 -10.47
N ASP A 49 6.21 10.89 -11.57
CA ASP A 49 4.85 10.91 -12.12
C ASP A 49 3.87 10.05 -11.30
N VAL A 50 4.37 8.94 -10.74
CA VAL A 50 3.56 7.92 -10.06
C VAL A 50 4.11 7.60 -8.67
N GLY A 51 3.25 7.62 -7.65
CA GLY A 51 3.57 7.27 -6.26
C GLY A 51 2.83 6.02 -5.79
N TYR A 52 3.48 5.18 -4.97
CA TYR A 52 2.86 4.02 -4.33
C TYR A 52 3.09 4.04 -2.81
N CYS A 53 2.02 4.05 -2.03
CA CYS A 53 2.08 3.86 -0.58
C CYS A 53 1.58 2.45 -0.21
N CYS A 54 2.51 1.59 0.19
CA CYS A 54 2.25 0.20 0.63
C CYS A 54 2.54 -0.01 2.13
N LEU A 55 2.47 1.06 2.93
CA LEU A 55 2.79 1.01 4.35
C LEU A 55 1.64 0.35 5.13
N GLY A 56 1.92 -0.82 5.69
CA GLY A 56 0.95 -1.61 6.47
C GLY A 56 0.65 -1.01 7.84
N THR A 57 -0.62 -0.77 8.14
CA THR A 57 -1.07 0.03 9.30
C THR A 57 -1.54 -0.83 10.48
N THR A 58 -0.65 -1.55 11.15
CA THR A 58 -0.96 -2.08 12.51
C THR A 58 -0.58 -1.09 13.62
N LYS A 59 0.02 0.05 13.27
CA LYS A 59 0.42 1.11 14.20
C LYS A 59 -0.22 2.43 13.76
N ALA A 60 -0.80 3.18 14.70
CA ALA A 60 -1.43 4.48 14.44
C ALA A 60 -0.51 5.46 13.68
N LYS A 61 0.81 5.41 13.93
CA LYS A 61 1.80 6.23 13.22
C LYS A 61 1.87 5.96 11.71
N ALA A 62 1.58 4.73 11.26
CA ALA A 62 1.72 4.39 9.84
C ALA A 62 0.67 5.07 8.94
N GLY A 63 -0.46 5.52 9.51
CA GLY A 63 -1.45 6.31 8.79
C GLY A 63 -0.92 7.70 8.44
N ALA A 64 -0.44 8.43 9.45
CA ALA A 64 0.16 9.76 9.28
C ALA A 64 1.29 9.75 8.24
N VAL A 65 2.19 8.77 8.32
CA VAL A 65 3.32 8.66 7.36
C VAL A 65 2.85 8.53 5.91
N CYS A 66 1.73 7.85 5.66
CA CYS A 66 1.21 7.71 4.30
C CYS A 66 0.59 9.02 3.80
N SER A 67 -0.17 9.71 4.65
CA SER A 67 -0.72 11.03 4.34
C SER A 67 0.39 12.05 4.08
N ASP A 68 1.40 12.14 4.95
CA ASP A 68 2.56 13.02 4.80
C ASP A 68 3.35 12.72 3.51
N SER A 69 3.54 11.43 3.20
CA SER A 69 4.21 11.01 1.96
C SER A 69 3.41 11.38 0.71
N ALA A 70 2.08 11.33 0.79
CA ALA A 70 1.21 11.73 -0.31
C ALA A 70 1.25 13.25 -0.52
N GLU A 71 1.26 14.05 0.55
CA GLU A 71 1.43 15.50 0.46
C GLU A 71 2.75 15.87 -0.23
N LEU A 72 3.85 15.25 0.18
CA LEU A 72 5.16 15.46 -0.43
C LEU A 72 5.21 15.01 -1.88
N ALA A 73 4.62 13.85 -2.21
CA ALA A 73 4.53 13.38 -3.59
C ALA A 73 3.73 14.36 -4.47
N LYS A 74 2.59 14.85 -3.97
CA LYS A 74 1.76 15.82 -4.69
C LYS A 74 2.52 17.12 -4.93
N ALA A 75 3.20 17.65 -3.90
CA ALA A 75 4.03 18.83 -4.02
C ALA A 75 5.24 18.63 -4.96
N GLY A 76 5.73 17.40 -5.07
CA GLY A 76 6.81 17.00 -5.98
C GLY A 76 6.40 16.77 -7.43
N GLY A 77 5.12 16.96 -7.78
CA GLY A 77 4.61 16.83 -9.15
C GLY A 77 3.99 15.47 -9.48
N CYS A 78 3.77 14.60 -8.49
CA CYS A 78 3.08 13.33 -8.69
C CYS A 78 1.64 13.54 -9.18
N SER A 79 1.33 12.99 -10.36
CA SER A 79 0.01 13.07 -10.98
C SER A 79 -0.87 11.90 -10.56
N HIS A 80 -0.30 10.69 -10.45
CA HIS A 80 -1.02 9.46 -10.11
C HIS A 80 -0.51 8.83 -8.80
N PHE A 81 -1.36 8.77 -7.78
CA PHE A 81 -1.01 8.16 -6.50
C PHE A 81 -1.78 6.84 -6.27
N HIS A 82 -1.09 5.83 -5.75
CA HIS A 82 -1.65 4.52 -5.43
C HIS A 82 -1.56 4.25 -3.93
N LEU A 83 -2.68 3.91 -3.29
CA LEU A 83 -2.75 3.58 -1.86
C LEU A 83 -3.16 2.13 -1.65
N GLU A 84 -2.32 1.36 -0.95
CA GLU A 84 -2.72 0.09 -0.37
C GLU A 84 -3.56 0.32 0.89
N SER A 85 -4.84 -0.03 0.82
CA SER A 85 -5.80 0.04 1.91
C SER A 85 -6.20 -1.37 2.34
N SER A 86 -7.45 -1.56 2.76
CA SER A 86 -7.96 -2.87 3.16
C SER A 86 -9.45 -2.97 2.90
N LYS A 87 -9.93 -4.20 2.64
CA LYS A 87 -11.35 -4.47 2.53
C LYS A 87 -12.10 -4.01 3.77
N GLY A 88 -13.13 -3.19 3.56
CA GLY A 88 -13.98 -2.63 4.62
C GLY A 88 -13.41 -1.39 5.30
N ALA A 89 -12.37 -0.76 4.74
CA ALA A 89 -11.90 0.55 5.20
C ALA A 89 -13.05 1.56 5.20
N ASP A 90 -13.26 2.21 6.34
CA ASP A 90 -14.38 3.11 6.57
C ASP A 90 -14.04 4.04 7.75
N LYS A 91 -13.95 5.35 7.47
CA LYS A 91 -13.64 6.39 8.47
C LYS A 91 -14.64 6.48 9.63
N THR A 92 -15.84 5.90 9.47
CA THR A 92 -16.90 5.85 10.50
C THR A 92 -16.90 4.54 11.30
N SER A 93 -16.03 3.58 10.95
CA SER A 93 -15.95 2.29 11.63
C SER A 93 -15.60 2.41 13.11
N SER A 94 -16.22 1.57 13.94
CA SER A 94 -15.83 1.41 15.36
C SER A 94 -14.52 0.63 15.52
N PHE A 95 -14.04 -0.06 14.47
CA PHE A 95 -12.80 -0.82 14.51
C PHE A 95 -11.63 0.08 14.08
N LEU A 96 -10.69 0.33 15.00
CA LEU A 96 -9.59 1.28 14.82
C LEU A 96 -8.82 1.09 13.52
N TYR A 97 -8.51 -0.15 13.12
CA TYR A 97 -7.78 -0.41 11.89
C TYR A 97 -8.54 0.03 10.62
N LEU A 98 -9.82 -0.35 10.49
CA LEU A 98 -10.66 0.02 9.34
C LEU A 98 -10.96 1.53 9.35
N LYS A 99 -11.10 2.10 10.55
CA LYS A 99 -11.22 3.54 10.76
C LYS A 99 -9.99 4.28 10.26
N THR A 100 -8.79 3.89 10.69
CA THR A 100 -7.54 4.51 10.27
C THR A 100 -7.32 4.38 8.77
N LYS A 101 -7.54 3.19 8.17
CA LYS A 101 -7.43 3.02 6.71
C LYS A 101 -8.43 3.93 5.96
N GLY A 102 -9.68 4.02 6.42
CA GLY A 102 -10.68 4.91 5.81
C GLY A 102 -10.43 6.40 6.03
N GLN A 103 -9.78 6.79 7.13
CA GLN A 103 -9.34 8.17 7.36
C GLN A 103 -8.22 8.55 6.38
N VAL A 104 -7.21 7.70 6.24
CA VAL A 104 -6.10 7.92 5.28
C VAL A 104 -6.60 7.99 3.84
N GLU A 105 -7.57 7.13 3.47
CA GLU A 105 -8.22 7.23 2.15
C GLU A 105 -8.83 8.61 1.92
N ALA A 106 -9.59 9.14 2.89
CA ALA A 106 -10.22 10.45 2.78
C ALA A 106 -9.20 11.59 2.77
N GLU A 107 -8.19 11.54 3.64
CA GLU A 107 -7.12 12.55 3.71
C GLU A 107 -6.36 12.67 2.39
N ILE A 108 -6.00 11.54 1.77
CA ILE A 108 -5.25 11.52 0.50
C ILE A 108 -6.16 11.89 -0.68
N GLU A 109 -7.44 11.54 -0.64
CA GLU A 109 -8.42 11.96 -1.64
C GLU A 109 -8.54 13.50 -1.71
N ASP A 110 -8.54 14.16 -0.54
CA ASP A 110 -8.64 15.61 -0.42
C ASP A 110 -7.42 16.36 -1.01
N LEU A 111 -6.27 15.69 -1.16
CA LEU A 111 -5.07 16.25 -1.81
C LEU A 111 -5.26 16.49 -3.31
N GLY A 112 -6.27 15.85 -3.93
CA GLY A 112 -6.67 16.15 -5.29
C GLY A 112 -5.61 15.78 -6.34
N PHE A 113 -5.03 14.59 -6.25
CA PHE A 113 -4.26 13.99 -7.35
C PHE A 113 -5.06 13.99 -8.67
N GLU A 114 -4.36 14.02 -9.81
CA GLU A 114 -5.02 13.89 -11.12
C GLU A 114 -5.68 12.52 -11.22
N ARG A 115 -5.02 11.51 -10.65
CA ARG A 115 -5.58 10.18 -10.46
C ARG A 115 -5.17 9.61 -9.10
N PHE A 116 -6.12 9.03 -8.39
CA PHE A 116 -5.91 8.39 -7.11
C PHE A 116 -6.52 6.99 -7.11
N SER A 117 -5.69 5.95 -7.02
CA SER A 117 -6.15 4.56 -6.98
C SER A 117 -6.03 3.97 -5.58
N ILE A 118 -7.15 3.55 -5.02
CA ILE A 118 -7.25 2.91 -3.70
C ILE A 118 -7.45 1.42 -3.90
N TYR A 119 -6.59 0.59 -3.29
CA TYR A 119 -6.71 -0.87 -3.34
C TYR A 119 -7.22 -1.40 -2.01
N ARG A 120 -8.35 -2.11 -2.03
CA ARG A 120 -8.94 -2.74 -0.84
C ARG A 120 -8.87 -4.27 -0.94
N PRO A 121 -7.68 -4.86 -0.75
CA PRO A 121 -7.52 -6.32 -0.77
C PRO A 121 -8.24 -6.97 0.41
N ALA A 122 -8.65 -8.23 0.22
CA ALA A 122 -9.03 -9.11 1.32
C ALA A 122 -7.78 -9.54 2.12
N VAL A 123 -7.87 -10.59 2.93
CA VAL A 123 -6.73 -11.02 3.77
C VAL A 123 -5.54 -11.38 2.88
N LEU A 124 -4.40 -10.72 3.12
CA LEU A 124 -3.16 -11.03 2.40
C LEU A 124 -2.65 -12.40 2.84
N LEU A 125 -2.48 -13.32 1.90
CA LEU A 125 -1.74 -14.56 2.16
C LEU A 125 -0.25 -14.23 2.19
N VAL A 126 0.38 -14.43 3.34
CA VAL A 126 1.83 -14.33 3.47
C VAL A 126 2.32 -15.62 4.10
N ASP A 127 3.06 -16.43 3.34
CA ASP A 127 3.86 -17.49 3.92
C ASP A 127 5.02 -16.83 4.68
N ARG A 128 4.88 -16.66 5.99
CA ARG A 128 6.00 -16.26 6.87
C ARG A 128 6.31 -17.39 7.83
N GLU A 129 7.58 -17.77 7.89
CA GLU A 129 8.14 -18.68 8.91
C GLU A 129 8.24 -18.04 10.32
N GLU A 130 8.03 -16.72 10.45
CA GLU A 130 8.18 -16.07 11.76
C GLU A 130 6.88 -16.07 12.55
N SER A 131 6.79 -17.04 13.46
CA SER A 131 5.87 -17.08 14.58
C SER A 131 5.86 -15.75 15.35
N ARG A 132 4.74 -15.03 15.27
CA ARG A 132 4.41 -13.93 16.18
C ARG A 132 2.95 -14.07 16.63
N PRO A 133 2.54 -13.44 17.76
CA PRO A 133 1.25 -13.68 18.45
C PRO A 133 -0.02 -13.47 17.61
N ALA A 134 0.12 -12.96 16.38
CA ALA A 134 -0.90 -12.94 15.35
C ALA A 134 -1.48 -14.32 15.06
N GLU A 135 -0.74 -15.40 15.28
CA GLU A 135 -1.24 -16.78 15.18
C GLU A 135 -2.38 -17.04 16.19
N TRP A 136 -2.35 -16.42 17.38
CA TRP A 136 -3.39 -16.58 18.39
C TRP A 136 -4.69 -15.84 18.03
N VAL A 137 -4.56 -14.64 17.45
CA VAL A 137 -5.74 -13.85 17.00
C VAL A 137 -6.31 -14.43 15.71
N ALA A 138 -5.44 -14.87 14.78
CA ALA A 138 -5.82 -15.54 13.55
C ALA A 138 -6.48 -16.89 13.82
N GLN A 139 -5.96 -17.74 14.73
CA GLN A 139 -6.60 -19.00 15.09
C GLN A 139 -7.98 -18.80 15.72
N LYS A 140 -8.17 -17.77 16.57
CA LYS A 140 -9.45 -17.50 17.22
C LYS A 140 -10.51 -16.92 16.27
N PHE A 141 -10.11 -16.12 15.28
CA PHE A 141 -11.03 -15.51 14.32
C PHE A 141 -11.26 -16.35 13.05
N LEU A 142 -10.25 -17.09 12.56
CA LEU A 142 -10.35 -17.91 11.34
C LEU A 142 -10.99 -19.28 11.59
N GLY A 143 -10.82 -19.87 12.78
CA GLY A 143 -11.37 -21.18 13.11
C GLY A 143 -12.90 -21.26 13.03
N ALA A 144 -13.60 -20.13 13.23
CA ALA A 144 -15.05 -20.05 13.13
C ALA A 144 -15.57 -19.67 11.73
N PHE A 145 -14.71 -19.18 10.82
CA PHE A 145 -15.12 -18.56 9.55
C PHE A 145 -14.58 -19.24 8.28
N SER A 146 -13.66 -20.20 8.40
CA SER A 146 -12.98 -20.82 7.24
C SER A 146 -13.90 -21.66 6.35
N SER A 147 -15.06 -22.12 6.86
CA SER A 147 -15.92 -23.04 6.10
C SER A 147 -16.84 -22.35 5.07
N VAL A 148 -16.90 -21.01 4.99
CA VAL A 148 -18.00 -20.33 4.25
C VAL A 148 -17.54 -19.42 3.08
N PHE A 149 -16.27 -19.00 2.97
CA PHE A 149 -15.90 -17.98 1.96
C PHE A 149 -14.53 -18.20 1.26
N PRO A 150 -14.48 -18.78 0.04
CA PRO A 150 -13.24 -18.96 -0.74
C PRO A 150 -12.67 -17.65 -1.35
N THR A 151 -13.33 -16.50 -1.16
CA THR A 151 -12.88 -15.16 -1.61
C THR A 151 -12.20 -14.33 -0.51
N MET A 152 -11.85 -14.96 0.62
CA MET A 152 -11.32 -14.28 1.81
C MET A 152 -9.86 -13.86 1.70
N SER A 153 -9.14 -14.33 0.67
CA SER A 153 -7.70 -14.11 0.60
C SER A 153 -7.18 -13.81 -0.80
N ILE A 154 -6.08 -13.05 -0.86
CA ILE A 154 -5.40 -12.66 -2.10
C ILE A 154 -3.89 -12.72 -1.88
N PRO A 155 -3.10 -13.32 -2.81
CA PRO A 155 -1.65 -13.30 -2.69
C PRO A 155 -1.12 -11.87 -2.90
N ILE A 156 -0.09 -11.48 -2.15
CA ILE A 156 0.55 -10.15 -2.27
C ILE A 156 1.01 -9.89 -3.71
N THR A 157 1.51 -10.92 -4.39
CA THR A 157 1.95 -10.84 -5.78
C THR A 157 0.81 -10.47 -6.73
N ALA A 158 -0.43 -10.86 -6.44
CA ALA A 158 -1.59 -10.44 -7.22
C ALA A 158 -1.91 -8.96 -7.01
N VAL A 159 -1.82 -8.46 -5.77
CA VAL A 159 -2.01 -7.03 -5.48
C VAL A 159 -0.95 -6.20 -6.19
N ALA A 160 0.34 -6.55 -6.04
CA ALA A 160 1.43 -5.83 -6.68
C ALA A 160 1.30 -5.80 -8.21
N ARG A 161 0.97 -6.94 -8.83
CA ARG A 161 0.71 -7.00 -10.28
C ARG A 161 -0.50 -6.16 -10.69
N ALA A 162 -1.58 -6.20 -9.92
CA ALA A 162 -2.77 -5.40 -10.20
C ALA A 162 -2.45 -3.90 -10.14
N MET A 163 -1.63 -3.45 -9.17
CA MET A 163 -1.19 -2.06 -9.09
C MET A 163 -0.43 -1.64 -10.35
N VAL A 164 0.57 -2.43 -10.77
CA VAL A 164 1.36 -2.14 -11.99
C VAL A 164 0.48 -2.13 -13.24
N VAL A 165 -0.41 -3.11 -13.40
CA VAL A 165 -1.34 -3.14 -14.54
C VAL A 165 -2.27 -1.93 -14.53
N ASN A 166 -2.71 -1.47 -13.36
CA ASN A 166 -3.59 -0.31 -13.26
C ASN A 166 -2.90 1.00 -13.64
N THR A 167 -1.62 1.13 -13.31
CA THR A 167 -0.79 2.29 -13.70
C THR A 167 -0.68 2.42 -15.21
N LEU A 168 -0.64 1.31 -15.94
CA LEU A 168 -0.52 1.31 -17.41
C LEU A 168 -1.86 1.48 -18.14
N LYS A 169 -2.98 1.46 -17.42
CA LYS A 169 -4.30 1.69 -18.00
C LYS A 169 -4.64 3.17 -17.93
N ASP A 170 -5.24 3.71 -18.98
CA ASP A 170 -5.86 5.03 -18.90
C ASP A 170 -7.03 4.98 -17.90
N GLY A 171 -7.00 5.89 -16.93
CA GLY A 171 -8.08 6.07 -15.97
C GLY A 171 -9.01 7.18 -16.43
N GLU A 172 -10.31 6.93 -16.45
CA GLU A 172 -11.33 7.97 -16.72
C GLU A 172 -11.73 8.73 -15.45
N GLU A 173 -11.56 8.10 -14.28
CA GLU A 173 -11.95 8.65 -12.98
C GLU A 173 -10.76 9.23 -12.23
N LYS A 174 -10.99 10.39 -11.58
CA LYS A 174 -10.00 11.04 -10.70
C LYS A 174 -9.69 10.21 -9.46
N VAL A 175 -10.68 9.48 -8.94
CA VAL A 175 -10.56 8.62 -7.75
C VAL A 175 -11.18 7.29 -8.09
N GLU A 176 -10.43 6.20 -7.93
CA GLU A 176 -10.91 4.85 -8.20
C GLU A 176 -10.67 3.94 -6.98
N ILE A 177 -11.67 3.13 -6.62
CA ILE A 177 -11.59 2.17 -5.52
C ILE A 177 -11.68 0.75 -6.08
N LEU A 178 -10.58 0.01 -5.98
CA LEU A 178 -10.48 -1.37 -6.44
C LEU A 178 -10.66 -2.33 -5.26
N GLU A 179 -11.89 -2.82 -5.12
CA GLU A 179 -12.21 -3.90 -4.19
C GLU A 179 -11.56 -5.23 -4.61
N ASN A 180 -11.45 -6.17 -3.68
CA ASN A 180 -10.76 -7.46 -3.88
C ASN A 180 -11.04 -8.18 -5.21
N LYS A 181 -12.30 -8.15 -5.69
CA LYS A 181 -12.69 -8.76 -6.97
C LYS A 181 -12.05 -8.06 -8.17
N ALA A 182 -12.00 -6.73 -8.15
CA ALA A 182 -11.37 -5.93 -9.21
C ALA A 182 -9.85 -6.16 -9.24
N ILE A 183 -9.21 -6.21 -8.07
CA ILE A 183 -7.78 -6.54 -7.93
C ILE A 183 -7.50 -7.91 -8.56
N TYR A 184 -8.30 -8.92 -8.24
CA TYR A 184 -8.15 -10.27 -8.78
C TYR A 184 -8.34 -10.33 -10.31
N ASN A 185 -9.28 -9.55 -10.84
CA ASN A 185 -9.51 -9.45 -12.28
C ASN A 185 -8.33 -8.78 -13.00
N LEU A 186 -7.76 -7.70 -12.44
CA LEU A 186 -6.56 -7.07 -12.99
C LEU A 186 -5.36 -8.01 -12.99
N TRP A 187 -5.18 -8.76 -11.90
CA TRP A 187 -4.14 -9.78 -11.81
C TRP A 187 -4.26 -10.82 -12.94
N LYS A 188 -5.47 -11.33 -13.21
CA LYS A 188 -5.71 -12.31 -14.29
C LYS A 188 -5.43 -11.77 -15.70
N ILE A 189 -5.57 -10.47 -15.92
CA ILE A 189 -5.24 -9.84 -17.20
C ILE A 189 -3.72 -9.88 -17.43
N GLY A 190 -2.93 -9.61 -16.39
CA GLY A 190 -1.47 -9.65 -16.46
C GLY A 190 -0.88 -11.05 -16.60
N ASP A 191 -1.59 -12.09 -16.16
CA ASP A 191 -1.13 -13.50 -16.22
C ASP A 191 -1.36 -14.17 -17.59
N LYS A 192 -2.16 -13.54 -18.47
CA LYS A 192 -2.47 -14.06 -19.82
C LYS A 192 -1.50 -13.61 -20.92
N LYS A 193 -0.36 -13.01 -20.58
CA LYS A 193 0.66 -12.57 -21.54
C LYS A 193 1.97 -13.31 -21.33
#